data_AF-A0A413RRK0-F1
#
_entry.id   AF-A0A413RRK0-F1
#
_cell.length_a   1.000
_cell.length_b   1.000
_cell.length_c   1.000
_cell.angle_alpha   90.00
_cell.angle_beta   90.00
_cell.angle_gamma   90.00
#
_symmetry.space_group_name_H-M   'P 1'
#
loop_
_entity.id
_entity.type
_entity.pdbx_description
1 polymer ?
#
loop_
_entity_poly.entity_id
_entity_poly.type
_entity_poly.pdbx_seq_one_letter_code
_entity_poly.pdbx_strand_id
1 'polypeptide(L)'
;MRHFDHLSDDARRRLFWREPEPFSRDSSRETLSVALGATLYMPATRPRLAHDLVRRAAQGVASSVVCLEDSIADEELPAAQANAIAQLRELAVTGGGPLVFVRVRRPEQIAEIAEGLGEHLHVLSGFVLPKFAESTGAAYLDALDDTAATHGRRLWGMPVIESP
;
A
#
# COMPACT_ATOMS: atom_id res chain seq x y z
N MET A 1 -10.55 12.26 10.25
CA MET A 1 -9.31 11.80 9.58
C MET A 1 -9.00 12.77 8.47
N ARG A 2 -7.75 13.21 8.36
CA ARG A 2 -7.32 14.21 7.40
C ARG A 2 -7.10 13.59 6.03
N HIS A 3 -8.21 13.42 5.34
CA HIS A 3 -8.23 13.29 3.88
C HIS A 3 -8.20 14.71 3.31
N PHE A 4 -7.54 14.92 2.16
CA PHE A 4 -7.40 16.24 1.52
C PHE A 4 -6.48 17.23 2.25
N ASP A 5 -5.22 16.84 2.48
CA ASP A 5 -4.18 17.71 3.06
C ASP A 5 -3.91 19.00 2.26
N HIS A 6 -4.39 19.09 1.02
CA HIS A 6 -4.30 20.28 0.18
C HIS A 6 -5.30 21.38 0.55
N LEU A 7 -6.26 21.13 1.46
CA LEU A 7 -7.19 22.16 1.92
C LEU A 7 -6.48 23.18 2.83
N SER A 8 -6.69 24.47 2.55
CA SER A 8 -6.21 25.55 3.41
C SER A 8 -6.89 25.51 4.79
N ASP A 9 -6.22 26.06 5.80
CA ASP A 9 -6.74 26.11 7.16
C ASP A 9 -8.12 26.80 7.25
N ASP A 10 -8.33 27.84 6.43
CA ASP A 10 -9.61 28.55 6.35
C ASP A 10 -10.72 27.67 5.76
N ALA A 11 -10.41 26.97 4.67
CA ALA A 11 -11.34 26.01 4.07
C ALA A 11 -11.69 24.89 5.07
N ARG A 12 -10.72 24.38 5.84
CA ARG A 12 -10.97 23.34 6.85
C ARG A 12 -11.91 23.82 7.95
N ARG A 13 -11.64 24.98 8.55
CA ARG A 13 -12.51 25.56 9.60
C ARG A 13 -13.94 25.83 9.11
N ARG A 14 -14.09 26.20 7.84
CA ARG A 14 -15.40 26.45 7.23
C ARG A 14 -16.18 25.17 6.92
N LEU A 15 -15.48 24.13 6.47
CA LEU A 15 -16.12 22.90 5.96
C LEU A 15 -16.43 21.87 7.05
N PHE A 16 -15.63 21.82 8.12
CA PHE A 16 -15.72 20.75 9.12
C PHE A 16 -16.19 21.28 10.47
N TRP A 17 -17.22 20.63 11.04
CA TRP A 17 -17.65 20.85 12.43
C TRP A 17 -16.55 20.52 13.45
N ARG A 18 -15.79 19.44 13.19
CA ARG A 18 -14.56 19.09 13.91
C ARG A 18 -13.44 18.93 12.90
N GLU A 19 -12.34 19.65 13.10
CA GLU A 19 -11.22 19.58 12.18
C GLU A 19 -10.65 18.16 12.07
N PRO A 20 -10.25 17.74 10.86
CA PRO A 20 -9.71 16.41 10.65
C PRO A 20 -8.27 16.28 11.17
N GLU A 21 -8.03 15.19 11.89
CA GLU A 21 -6.72 14.84 12.48
C GLU A 21 -5.86 14.00 11.52
N PRO A 22 -4.52 14.21 11.50
CA PRO A 22 -3.60 13.41 10.69
C PRO A 22 -3.57 11.95 11.15
N PHE A 23 -3.20 11.06 10.23
CA PHE A 23 -2.96 9.65 10.50
C PHE A 23 -1.78 9.16 9.66
N SER A 24 -1.23 8.02 10.02
CA SER A 24 -0.07 7.41 9.37
C SER A 24 -0.17 5.88 9.40
N ARG A 25 0.77 5.21 8.73
CA ARG A 25 0.95 3.74 8.80
C ARG A 25 1.09 3.20 10.24
N ASP A 26 1.55 4.05 11.16
CA ASP A 26 1.78 3.71 12.55
C ASP A 26 0.52 3.86 13.42
N SER A 27 -0.54 4.46 12.87
CA SER A 27 -1.84 4.61 13.54
C SER A 27 -2.46 3.26 13.90
N SER A 28 -3.41 3.29 14.84
CA SER A 28 -4.13 2.09 15.28
C SER A 28 -4.85 1.39 14.12
N ARG A 29 -5.10 0.09 14.28
CA ARG A 29 -5.89 -0.69 13.31
C ARG A 29 -7.28 -0.07 13.13
N GLU A 30 -7.89 0.35 14.24
CA GLU A 30 -9.22 0.95 14.29
C GLU A 30 -9.25 2.24 13.44
N THR A 31 -8.23 3.09 13.55
CA THR A 31 -8.08 4.27 12.70
C THR A 31 -7.85 3.88 11.24
N LEU A 32 -6.87 3.03 10.95
CA LEU A 32 -6.51 2.70 9.57
C LEU A 32 -7.63 1.99 8.82
N SER A 33 -8.44 1.17 9.48
CA SER A 33 -9.56 0.44 8.89
C SER A 33 -10.59 1.34 8.19
N VAL A 34 -10.70 2.60 8.63
CA VAL A 34 -11.62 3.59 8.07
C VAL A 34 -10.92 4.78 7.41
N ALA A 35 -9.59 4.91 7.56
CA ALA A 35 -8.80 6.04 7.05
C ALA A 35 -8.23 5.83 5.63
N LEU A 36 -8.40 4.68 5.01
CA LEU A 36 -7.80 4.44 3.69
C LEU A 36 -8.39 5.35 2.59
N GLY A 37 -9.64 5.81 2.77
CA GLY A 37 -10.33 6.68 1.81
C GLY A 37 -10.59 5.97 0.48
N ALA A 38 -10.59 6.72 -0.62
CA ALA A 38 -10.70 6.15 -1.96
C ALA A 38 -9.35 5.58 -2.41
N THR A 39 -9.09 4.32 -2.03
CA THR A 39 -7.85 3.61 -2.35
C THR A 39 -7.64 3.49 -3.86
N LEU A 40 -6.54 4.05 -4.37
CA LEU A 40 -6.23 4.06 -5.80
C LEU A 40 -5.44 2.81 -6.22
N TYR A 41 -5.98 2.01 -7.14
CA TYR A 41 -5.26 0.87 -7.73
C TYR A 41 -4.44 1.31 -8.95
N MET A 42 -3.17 0.87 -9.01
CA MET A 42 -2.26 1.14 -10.12
C MET A 42 -1.53 -0.15 -10.52
N PRO A 43 -1.39 -0.47 -11.82
CA PRO A 43 -0.60 -1.62 -12.23
C PRO A 43 0.89 -1.42 -11.90
N ALA A 44 1.53 -2.50 -11.44
CA ALA A 44 2.96 -2.51 -11.12
C ALA A 44 3.88 -2.30 -12.33
N THR A 45 3.36 -2.35 -13.57
CA THR A 45 4.12 -2.09 -14.82
C THR A 45 4.34 -0.60 -15.11
N ARG A 46 3.75 0.33 -14.33
CA ARG A 46 3.92 1.77 -14.58
C ARG A 46 5.39 2.20 -14.45
N PRO A 47 6.01 2.76 -15.51
CA PRO A 47 7.43 3.11 -15.49
C PRO A 47 7.75 4.33 -14.62
N ARG A 48 6.74 5.12 -14.23
CA ARG A 48 6.87 6.29 -13.35
C ARG A 48 5.95 6.19 -12.14
N LEU A 49 5.79 4.97 -11.61
CA LEU A 49 4.92 4.67 -10.48
C LEU A 49 5.22 5.55 -9.26
N ALA A 50 6.50 5.74 -8.90
CA ALA A 50 6.90 6.57 -7.76
C ALA A 50 6.40 8.00 -7.90
N HIS A 51 6.71 8.63 -9.04
CA HIS A 51 6.23 9.96 -9.39
C HIS A 51 4.69 10.05 -9.39
N ASP A 52 4.01 9.05 -9.95
CA ASP A 52 2.55 9.03 -9.99
C ASP A 52 1.94 8.92 -8.58
N LEU A 53 2.53 8.12 -7.69
CA LEU A 53 2.10 8.01 -6.28
C LEU A 53 2.22 9.35 -5.57
N VAL A 54 3.37 10.04 -5.67
CA VAL A 54 3.58 11.37 -5.08
C VAL A 54 2.59 12.38 -5.64
N ARG A 55 2.42 12.41 -6.97
CA ARG A 55 1.48 13.32 -7.63
C ARG A 55 0.04 13.09 -7.16
N ARG A 56 -0.37 11.84 -6.97
CA ARG A 56 -1.72 11.49 -6.50
C ARG A 56 -1.92 11.82 -5.02
N ALA A 57 -0.90 11.60 -4.20
CA ALA A 57 -0.92 12.03 -2.80
C ALA A 57 -1.11 13.55 -2.68
N ALA A 58 -0.39 14.34 -3.48
CA ALA A 58 -0.57 15.79 -3.55
C ALA A 58 -1.99 16.22 -3.98
N GLN A 59 -2.72 15.36 -4.68
CA GLN A 59 -4.12 15.56 -5.08
C GLN A 59 -5.13 15.02 -4.04
N GLY A 60 -4.66 14.54 -2.89
CA GLY A 60 -5.49 14.08 -1.78
C GLY A 60 -5.74 12.57 -1.71
N VAL A 61 -5.07 11.76 -2.54
CA VAL A 61 -5.11 10.29 -2.40
C VAL A 61 -4.39 9.89 -1.11
N ALA A 62 -5.12 9.27 -0.19
CA ALA A 62 -4.59 8.85 1.12
C ALA A 62 -3.91 7.47 1.08
N SER A 63 -4.39 6.58 0.21
CA SER A 63 -3.86 5.23 0.06
C SER A 63 -3.86 4.76 -1.40
N SER A 64 -2.92 3.89 -1.74
CA SER A 64 -2.81 3.30 -3.07
C SER A 64 -2.37 1.85 -3.00
N VAL A 65 -2.87 1.05 -3.94
CA VAL A 65 -2.47 -0.35 -4.15
C VAL A 65 -1.68 -0.44 -5.45
N VAL A 66 -0.44 -0.89 -5.34
CA VAL A 66 0.38 -1.31 -6.47
C VAL A 66 0.01 -2.77 -6.78
N CYS A 67 -0.58 -3.01 -7.94
CA CYS A 67 -1.19 -4.28 -8.28
C CYS A 67 -0.26 -5.14 -9.12
N LEU A 68 0.07 -6.33 -8.59
CA LEU A 68 0.78 -7.38 -9.31
C LEU A 68 -0.17 -8.47 -9.83
N GLU A 69 -1.47 -8.42 -9.52
CA GLU A 69 -2.43 -9.49 -9.83
C GLU A 69 -3.24 -9.21 -11.10
N ASP A 70 -4.53 -8.90 -11.00
CA ASP A 70 -5.46 -8.85 -12.15
C ASP A 70 -5.09 -7.83 -13.24
N SER A 71 -4.24 -6.84 -12.93
CA SER A 71 -3.84 -5.81 -13.88
C SER A 71 -2.53 -6.10 -14.63
N ILE A 72 -2.02 -7.33 -14.54
CA ILE A 72 -0.70 -7.72 -15.08
C ILE A 72 -0.87 -9.03 -15.87
N ALA A 73 -0.23 -9.18 -17.03
CA ALA A 73 -0.19 -10.47 -17.72
C ALA A 73 0.81 -11.44 -17.04
N ASP A 74 0.61 -12.75 -17.18
CA ASP A 74 1.48 -13.75 -16.53
C ASP A 74 2.95 -13.62 -16.96
N GLU A 75 3.19 -13.38 -18.25
CA GLU A 75 4.52 -13.13 -18.81
C GLU A 75 5.17 -11.82 -18.32
N GLU A 76 4.37 -10.83 -17.92
CA GLU A 76 4.86 -9.54 -17.44
C GLU A 76 5.15 -9.56 -15.94
N LEU A 77 4.67 -10.55 -15.20
CA LEU A 77 4.77 -10.60 -13.74
C LEU A 77 6.20 -10.40 -13.20
N PRO A 78 7.24 -11.10 -13.71
CA PRO A 78 8.60 -10.89 -13.23
C PRO A 78 9.09 -9.45 -13.42
N ALA A 79 8.80 -8.86 -14.59
CA ALA A 79 9.18 -7.48 -14.91
C ALA A 79 8.37 -6.47 -14.08
N ALA A 80 7.09 -6.73 -13.85
CA ALA A 80 6.21 -5.90 -13.04
C ALA A 80 6.65 -5.89 -11.56
N GLN A 81 7.02 -7.04 -11.00
CA GLN A 81 7.55 -7.14 -9.64
C GLN A 81 8.88 -6.39 -9.50
N ALA A 82 9.80 -6.58 -10.45
CA ALA A 82 11.07 -5.84 -10.47
C ALA A 82 10.84 -4.32 -10.56
N ASN A 83 9.91 -3.88 -11.41
CA ASN A 83 9.55 -2.46 -11.53
C ASN A 83 8.92 -1.92 -10.24
N ALA A 84 8.00 -2.66 -9.61
CA ALA A 84 7.42 -2.26 -8.32
C ALA A 84 8.51 -2.05 -7.26
N ILE A 85 9.44 -3.00 -7.12
CA ILE A 85 10.56 -2.87 -6.17
C ILE A 85 11.40 -1.63 -6.50
N ALA A 86 11.81 -1.45 -7.75
CA ALA A 86 12.63 -0.30 -8.17
C ALA A 86 11.93 1.04 -7.89
N GLN A 87 10.65 1.15 -8.24
CA GLN A 87 9.85 2.36 -8.06
C GLN A 87 9.54 2.64 -6.60
N LEU A 88 9.32 1.61 -5.78
CA LEU A 88 9.10 1.80 -4.34
C LEU A 88 10.39 2.20 -3.61
N ARG A 89 11.55 1.70 -4.05
CA ARG A 89 12.86 2.21 -3.57
C ARG A 89 13.03 3.70 -3.93
N GLU A 90 12.68 4.11 -5.15
CA GLU A 90 12.69 5.52 -5.56
C GLU A 90 11.72 6.36 -4.71
N LEU A 91 10.52 5.85 -4.44
CA LEU A 91 9.54 6.50 -3.56
C LEU A 91 10.08 6.69 -2.13
N ALA A 92 10.82 5.70 -1.61
CA ALA A 92 11.44 5.78 -0.29
C ALA A 92 12.46 6.94 -0.19
N VAL A 93 13.17 7.22 -1.28
CA VAL A 93 14.15 8.32 -1.35
C VAL A 93 13.47 9.68 -1.55
N THR A 94 12.45 9.73 -2.41
CA THR A 94 11.74 10.98 -2.76
C THR A 94 10.76 11.44 -1.68
N GLY A 95 10.12 10.51 -0.98
CA GLY A 95 9.10 10.78 0.03
C GLY A 95 7.78 11.32 -0.55
N GLY A 96 6.86 11.73 0.34
CA GLY A 96 5.62 12.42 -0.07
C GLY A 96 4.53 11.56 -0.73
N GLY A 97 4.63 10.23 -0.64
CA GLY A 97 3.63 9.29 -1.16
C GLY A 97 2.46 9.02 -0.19
N PRO A 98 1.38 8.36 -0.69
CA PRO A 98 0.26 7.92 0.15
C PRO A 98 0.66 6.70 1.01
N LEU A 99 -0.27 6.16 1.80
CA LEU A 99 -0.11 4.79 2.31
C LEU A 99 -0.07 3.82 1.12
N VAL A 100 1.03 3.08 0.97
CA VAL A 100 1.21 2.16 -0.16
C VAL A 100 1.02 0.72 0.29
N PHE A 101 0.21 -0.02 -0.44
CA PHE A 101 0.07 -1.47 -0.32
C PHE A 101 0.45 -2.13 -1.63
N VAL A 102 0.90 -3.38 -1.59
CA VAL A 102 1.10 -4.19 -2.81
C VAL A 102 0.09 -5.34 -2.84
N ARG A 103 -0.70 -5.45 -3.91
CA ARG A 103 -1.54 -6.63 -4.17
C ARG A 103 -0.71 -7.70 -4.84
N VAL A 104 -0.38 -8.73 -4.08
CA VAL A 104 0.38 -9.89 -4.55
C VAL A 104 -0.55 -10.90 -5.22
N ARG A 105 0.00 -11.87 -5.96
CA ARG A 105 -0.70 -13.04 -6.51
C ARG A 105 -0.60 -14.27 -5.63
N ARG A 106 0.52 -14.41 -4.92
CA ARG A 106 0.85 -15.58 -4.10
C ARG A 106 1.59 -15.17 -2.82
N PRO A 107 1.50 -15.94 -1.73
CA PRO A 107 2.07 -15.58 -0.44
C PRO A 107 3.57 -15.26 -0.48
N GLU A 108 4.35 -16.00 -1.26
CA GLU A 108 5.81 -15.86 -1.25
C GLU A 108 6.28 -14.50 -1.78
N GLN A 109 5.46 -13.83 -2.60
CA GLN A 109 5.79 -12.49 -3.09
C GLN A 109 5.89 -11.46 -1.96
N ILE A 110 5.27 -11.70 -0.79
CA ILE A 110 5.39 -10.83 0.37
C ILE A 110 6.86 -10.73 0.80
N ALA A 111 7.51 -11.89 1.00
CA ALA A 111 8.91 -11.96 1.37
C ALA A 111 9.82 -11.46 0.24
N GLU A 112 9.59 -11.90 -1.01
CA GLU A 112 10.40 -11.50 -2.17
C GLU A 112 10.41 -9.96 -2.36
N ILE A 113 9.26 -9.31 -2.18
CA ILE A 113 9.15 -7.85 -2.28
C ILE A 113 9.81 -7.18 -1.07
N ALA A 114 9.64 -7.71 0.14
CA ALA A 114 10.26 -7.14 1.33
C ALA A 114 11.80 -7.20 1.28
N GLU A 115 12.35 -8.35 0.91
CA GLU A 115 13.78 -8.54 0.63
C GLU A 115 14.25 -7.63 -0.50
N GLY A 116 13.46 -7.56 -1.58
CA GLY A 116 13.68 -6.65 -2.68
C GLY A 116 13.69 -5.19 -2.25
N LEU A 117 12.92 -4.77 -1.25
CA LEU A 117 12.96 -3.39 -0.75
C LEU A 117 14.14 -3.15 0.20
N GLY A 118 14.56 -4.15 0.97
CA GLY A 118 15.66 -4.03 1.93
C GLY A 118 15.43 -2.88 2.91
N GLU A 119 16.40 -1.97 3.03
CA GLU A 119 16.29 -0.78 3.91
C GLU A 119 15.12 0.15 3.55
N HIS A 120 14.63 0.09 2.31
CA HIS A 120 13.52 0.89 1.82
C HIS A 120 12.14 0.32 2.18
N LEU A 121 12.05 -0.83 2.86
CA LEU A 121 10.78 -1.45 3.27
C LEU A 121 9.86 -0.49 4.04
N HIS A 122 10.45 0.51 4.72
CA HIS A 122 9.71 1.55 5.42
C HIS A 122 8.76 2.37 4.55
N VAL A 123 8.86 2.31 3.22
CA VAL A 123 7.92 2.96 2.29
C VAL A 123 6.58 2.23 2.24
N LEU A 124 6.56 0.91 2.47
CA LEU A 124 5.38 0.06 2.35
C LEU A 124 4.56 0.04 3.65
N SER A 125 3.24 0.14 3.52
CA SER A 125 2.29 0.03 4.64
C SER A 125 1.81 -1.41 4.85
N GLY A 126 1.76 -2.21 3.78
CA GLY A 126 1.32 -3.59 3.87
C GLY A 126 1.04 -4.24 2.51
N PHE A 127 0.28 -5.33 2.54
CA PHE A 127 -0.06 -6.14 1.37
C PHE A 127 -1.56 -6.37 1.25
N VAL A 128 -2.05 -6.46 0.01
CA VAL A 128 -3.41 -6.88 -0.30
C VAL A 128 -3.38 -8.36 -0.66
N LEU A 129 -4.24 -9.13 -0.02
CA LEU A 129 -4.26 -10.59 -0.09
C LEU A 129 -5.48 -10.99 -0.94
N PRO A 130 -5.31 -11.32 -2.24
CA PRO A 130 -6.42 -11.66 -3.12
C PRO A 130 -7.02 -13.00 -2.73
N LYS A 131 -8.25 -13.27 -3.20
CA LYS A 131 -8.92 -14.58 -3.08
C LYS A 131 -8.83 -15.17 -1.67
N PHE A 132 -8.99 -14.32 -0.65
CA PHE A 132 -8.79 -14.70 0.74
C PHE A 132 -9.98 -15.55 1.21
N ALA A 133 -9.69 -16.80 1.58
CA ALA A 133 -10.65 -17.79 2.06
C ALA A 133 -10.04 -18.63 3.19
N GLU A 134 -10.83 -19.48 3.83
CA GLU A 134 -10.36 -20.36 4.92
C GLU A 134 -9.16 -21.23 4.50
N SER A 135 -9.16 -21.76 3.28
CA SER A 135 -8.12 -22.65 2.78
C SER A 135 -6.86 -21.95 2.27
N THR A 136 -6.96 -20.67 1.89
CA THR A 136 -5.86 -19.91 1.25
C THR A 136 -5.29 -18.82 2.17
N GLY A 137 -6.08 -18.32 3.11
CA GLY A 137 -5.75 -17.15 3.90
C GLY A 137 -4.60 -17.37 4.89
N ALA A 138 -4.51 -18.56 5.49
CA ALA A 138 -3.48 -18.89 6.47
C ALA A 138 -2.07 -18.66 5.90
N ALA A 139 -1.79 -19.16 4.69
CA ALA A 139 -0.48 -19.01 4.06
C ALA A 139 -0.07 -17.54 3.82
N TYR A 140 -1.03 -16.67 3.51
CA TYR A 140 -0.76 -15.23 3.39
C TYR A 140 -0.47 -14.57 4.73
N LEU A 141 -1.20 -14.95 5.79
CA LEU A 141 -0.99 -14.40 7.12
C LEU A 141 0.36 -14.86 7.68
N ASP A 142 0.70 -16.14 7.53
CA ASP A 142 1.99 -16.70 7.94
C ASP A 142 3.14 -15.97 7.24
N ALA A 143 3.06 -15.81 5.91
CA ALA A 143 4.08 -15.08 5.14
C ALA A 143 4.21 -13.61 5.58
N LEU A 144 3.10 -12.95 5.94
CA LEU A 144 3.10 -11.58 6.43
C LEU A 144 3.76 -11.46 7.82
N ASP A 145 3.41 -12.36 8.74
CA ASP A 145 3.94 -12.38 10.10
C ASP A 145 5.43 -12.72 10.11
N ASP A 146 5.85 -13.73 9.34
CA ASP A 146 7.26 -14.10 9.18
C ASP A 146 8.08 -12.94 8.60
N THR A 147 7.55 -12.26 7.58
CA THR A 147 8.21 -11.09 6.98
C THR A 147 8.30 -9.94 7.98
N ALA A 148 7.22 -9.66 8.71
CA ALA A 148 7.19 -8.60 9.71
C ALA A 148 8.18 -8.85 10.86
N ALA A 149 8.29 -10.10 11.33
CA ALA A 149 9.23 -10.53 12.34
C ALA A 149 10.68 -10.42 11.84
N THR A 150 10.96 -10.93 10.64
CA THR A 150 12.29 -10.91 10.01
C THR A 150 12.85 -9.49 9.87
N HIS A 151 12.01 -8.55 9.47
CA HIS A 151 12.41 -7.16 9.26
C HIS A 151 12.18 -6.23 10.46
N GLY A 152 11.65 -6.75 11.57
CA GLY A 152 11.32 -5.96 12.76
C GLY A 152 10.37 -4.80 12.48
N ARG A 153 9.45 -4.96 11.51
CA ARG A 153 8.56 -3.90 11.04
C ARG A 153 7.15 -4.42 10.83
N ARG A 154 6.17 -3.71 11.40
CA ARG A 154 4.75 -4.02 11.19
C ARG A 154 4.38 -3.83 9.72
N LEU A 155 3.69 -4.81 9.17
CA LEU A 155 3.09 -4.79 7.84
C LEU A 155 1.60 -5.13 7.98
N TRP A 156 0.74 -4.34 7.34
CA TRP A 156 -0.70 -4.58 7.39
C TRP A 156 -1.14 -5.59 6.33
N GLY A 157 -2.02 -6.52 6.69
CA GLY A 157 -2.75 -7.35 5.74
C GLY A 157 -4.09 -6.72 5.39
N MET A 158 -4.41 -6.65 4.09
CA MET A 158 -5.73 -6.25 3.59
C MET A 158 -6.34 -7.40 2.79
N PRO A 159 -7.08 -8.32 3.44
CA PRO A 159 -7.76 -9.43 2.78
C PRO A 159 -8.83 -8.95 1.80
N VAL A 160 -8.91 -9.57 0.63
CA VAL A 160 -9.99 -9.36 -0.33
C VAL A 160 -10.88 -10.59 -0.36
N ILE A 161 -12.14 -10.41 0.05
CA ILE A 161 -13.18 -11.44 -0.01
C ILE A 161 -13.83 -11.38 -1.39
N GLU A 162 -13.28 -12.15 -2.31
CA GLU A 162 -13.72 -12.23 -3.72
C GLU A 162 -13.87 -13.69 -4.18
N SER A 163 -13.84 -14.63 -3.23
CA SER A 163 -14.11 -16.04 -3.44
C SER A 163 -15.50 -16.40 -2.89
N PRO A 164 -16.25 -17.32 -3.53
CA PRO A 164 -17.57 -17.75 -3.08
C PRO A 164 -17.58 -18.38 -1.69
#